data_AF-U4PXP2-F1
#
_entry.id   AF-U4PXP2-F1
#
_cell.length_a   1.000
_cell.length_b   1.000
_cell.length_c   1.000
_cell.angle_alpha   90.00
_cell.angle_beta   90.00
_cell.angle_gamma   90.00
#
_symmetry.space_group_name_H-M   'P 1'
#
loop_
_entity.id
_entity.type
_entity.pdbx_description
1 polymer ?
#
loop_
_entity_poly.entity_id
_entity_poly.type
_entity_poly.pdbx_seq_one_letter_code
_entity_poly.pdbx_strand_id
1 'polypeptide(L)'
;MRLLETGALAAVLTMAVACTSTGQTEITRTVAGFKGQPREAAIARLGRPNKVIIEKGATESYWLKVDVETYAGLSNRREYRTVDGQAQVSQTEGMKIKQHRRDCIIKITADAASIITTSEIIGDPASCETVLGRPAP
;
A
#
# COMPACT_ATOMS: atom_id res chain seq x y z
N MET A 1 28.90 -5.19 45.30
CA MET A 1 28.07 -6.28 44.74
C MET A 1 26.63 -5.99 45.16
N ARG A 2 25.61 -5.78 44.33
CA ARG A 2 25.37 -5.95 42.89
C ARG A 2 24.36 -4.85 42.49
N LEU A 3 24.62 -4.13 41.41
CA LEU A 3 23.68 -3.18 40.81
C LEU A 3 23.83 -3.35 39.30
N LEU A 4 23.22 -4.41 38.75
CA LEU A 4 23.45 -4.82 37.35
C LEU A 4 22.37 -5.79 36.85
N GLU A 5 21.08 -5.48 36.97
CA GLU A 5 20.02 -6.35 36.40
C GLU A 5 18.84 -5.63 35.72
N THR A 6 18.96 -4.35 35.33
CA THR A 6 17.84 -3.64 34.66
C THR A 6 18.20 -3.06 33.28
N GLY A 7 19.22 -3.59 32.59
CA GLY A 7 19.71 -3.02 31.34
C GLY A 7 19.30 -3.70 30.02
N ALA A 8 18.80 -4.94 30.05
CA ALA A 8 18.88 -5.79 28.84
C ALA A 8 17.56 -5.99 28.05
N LEU A 9 16.41 -5.48 28.51
CA LEU A 9 15.12 -5.80 27.89
C LEU A 9 14.55 -4.73 26.94
N ALA A 10 15.18 -3.55 26.83
CA ALA A 10 14.67 -2.48 25.97
C ALA A 10 15.24 -2.49 24.53
N ALA A 11 16.28 -3.28 24.25
CA ALA A 11 17.00 -3.21 22.97
C ALA A 11 16.45 -4.13 21.86
N VAL A 12 15.53 -5.06 22.17
CA VAL A 12 15.07 -6.07 21.19
C VAL A 12 13.78 -5.66 20.46
N LEU A 13 13.08 -4.61 20.92
CA LEU A 13 11.78 -4.23 20.35
C LEU A 13 11.84 -3.24 19.18
N THR A 14 13.01 -2.73 18.79
CA THR A 14 13.12 -1.67 17.76
C THR A 14 13.59 -2.15 16.38
N MET A 15 14.00 -3.42 16.22
CA MET A 15 14.56 -3.91 14.95
C MET A 15 13.53 -4.47 13.95
N ALA A 16 12.26 -4.63 14.31
CA ALA A 16 11.26 -5.22 13.41
C ALA A 16 10.57 -4.23 12.45
N VAL A 17 10.77 -2.91 12.62
CA VAL A 17 10.05 -1.89 11.83
C VAL A 17 10.88 -1.36 10.63
N ALA A 18 12.17 -1.69 10.56
CA ALA A 18 13.07 -1.13 9.54
C ALA A 18 13.07 -1.87 8.19
N CYS A 19 12.54 -3.10 8.12
CA CYS A 19 12.66 -3.91 6.89
C CYS A 19 11.64 -3.54 5.79
N THR A 20 10.55 -2.85 6.10
CA THR A 20 9.55 -2.43 5.10
C THR A 20 9.68 -0.96 4.69
N SER A 21 10.37 -0.13 5.49
CA SER A 21 10.39 1.33 5.27
C SER A 21 11.27 1.75 4.10
N THR A 22 12.37 1.04 3.83
CA THR A 22 13.35 1.45 2.82
C THR A 22 12.77 1.41 1.41
N GLY A 23 12.10 0.31 1.03
CA GLY A 23 11.46 0.16 -0.29
C GLY A 23 10.31 1.15 -0.50
N GLN A 24 9.42 1.29 0.49
CA GLN A 24 8.34 2.29 0.44
C GLN A 24 8.85 3.73 0.28
N THR A 25 9.95 4.06 0.96
CA THR A 25 10.58 5.38 0.86
C THR A 25 11.16 5.62 -0.54
N GLU A 26 11.76 4.61 -1.16
CA GLU A 26 12.30 4.70 -2.51
C GLU A 26 11.21 4.86 -3.57
N ILE A 27 10.12 4.10 -3.47
CA ILE A 27 8.94 4.22 -4.33
C ILE A 27 8.37 5.64 -4.24
N THR A 28 8.14 6.12 -3.01
CA THR A 28 7.59 7.46 -2.77
C THR A 28 8.51 8.54 -3.33
N ARG A 29 9.83 8.40 -3.14
CA ARG A 29 10.82 9.33 -3.71
C ARG A 29 10.83 9.31 -5.23
N THR A 30 10.72 8.12 -5.83
CA THR A 30 10.68 7.96 -7.28
C THR A 30 9.47 8.65 -7.89
N VAL A 31 8.28 8.42 -7.30
CA VAL A 31 7.05 9.08 -7.77
C VAL A 31 7.12 10.60 -7.56
N ALA A 32 7.59 11.06 -6.41
CA ALA A 32 7.77 12.49 -6.15
C ALA A 32 8.79 13.16 -7.11
N GLY A 33 9.77 12.39 -7.59
CA GLY A 33 10.81 12.86 -8.50
C GLY A 33 10.30 13.25 -9.90
N PHE A 34 9.09 12.83 -10.28
CA PHE A 34 8.51 13.22 -11.57
C PHE A 34 8.09 14.69 -11.63
N LYS A 35 7.85 15.33 -10.49
CA LYS A 35 7.46 16.74 -10.44
C LYS A 35 8.52 17.62 -11.14
N GLY A 36 8.06 18.46 -12.07
CA GLY A 36 8.92 19.32 -12.89
C GLY A 36 9.51 18.66 -14.13
N GLN A 37 9.32 17.35 -14.33
CA GLN A 37 9.73 16.67 -15.56
C GLN A 37 8.64 16.72 -16.64
N PRO A 38 8.99 16.50 -17.92
CA PRO A 38 8.00 16.25 -18.96
C PRO A 38 7.19 14.99 -18.68
N ARG A 39 5.91 14.99 -19.06
CA ARG A 39 5.00 13.84 -18.89
C ARG A 39 5.56 12.56 -19.52
N GLU A 40 6.28 12.69 -20.62
CA GLU A 40 6.93 11.63 -21.36
C GLU A 40 7.97 10.89 -20.52
N ALA A 41 8.63 11.57 -19.56
CA ALA A 41 9.57 10.92 -18.64
C ALA A 41 8.85 9.92 -17.72
N ALA A 42 7.65 10.26 -17.25
CA ALA A 42 6.83 9.33 -16.48
C ALA A 42 6.32 8.17 -17.33
N ILE A 43 5.91 8.42 -18.58
CA ILE A 43 5.49 7.36 -19.50
C ILE A 43 6.65 6.42 -19.84
N ALA A 44 7.85 6.97 -20.07
CA ALA A 44 9.05 6.17 -20.30
C ALA A 44 9.39 5.29 -19.08
N ARG A 45 9.16 5.79 -17.86
CA ARG A 45 9.48 5.07 -16.63
C ARG A 45 8.42 4.06 -16.18
N LEU A 46 7.14 4.38 -16.38
CA LEU A 46 5.98 3.64 -15.86
C LEU A 46 5.21 2.88 -16.95
N GLY A 47 5.57 3.08 -18.22
CA GLY A 47 4.80 2.63 -19.37
C GLY A 47 3.55 3.48 -19.62
N ARG A 48 2.66 2.99 -20.48
CA ARG A 48 1.42 3.70 -20.82
C ARG A 48 0.46 3.75 -19.62
N PRO A 49 -0.14 4.91 -19.30
CA PRO A 49 -1.13 5.02 -18.24
C PRO A 49 -2.39 4.22 -18.58
N ASN A 50 -3.07 3.70 -17.56
CA ASN A 50 -4.34 2.99 -17.70
C ASN A 50 -5.50 3.95 -18.02
N LYS A 51 -5.43 5.18 -17.50
CA LYS A 51 -6.44 6.21 -17.71
C LYS A 51 -5.76 7.56 -17.90
N VAL A 52 -6.26 8.34 -18.84
CA VAL A 52 -5.87 9.74 -19.05
C VAL A 52 -7.13 10.60 -19.08
N ILE A 53 -7.14 11.68 -18.31
CA ILE A 53 -8.17 12.73 -18.34
C ILE A 53 -7.50 13.99 -18.89
N ILE A 54 -8.17 14.68 -19.80
CA ILE A 54 -7.66 15.94 -20.37
C ILE A 54 -8.71 17.01 -20.11
N GLU A 55 -8.31 18.06 -19.42
CA GLU A 55 -9.18 19.21 -19.11
C GLU A 55 -8.41 20.51 -19.33
N LYS A 56 -8.94 21.37 -20.21
CA LYS A 56 -8.35 22.69 -20.52
C LYS A 56 -6.86 22.64 -20.86
N GLY A 57 -6.42 21.59 -21.53
CA GLY A 57 -5.02 21.36 -21.91
C GLY A 57 -4.18 20.68 -20.82
N ALA A 58 -4.59 20.71 -19.55
CA ALA A 58 -3.94 19.92 -18.52
C ALA A 58 -4.31 18.44 -18.65
N THR A 59 -3.40 17.56 -18.25
CA THR A 59 -3.61 16.11 -18.30
C THR A 59 -3.43 15.47 -16.93
N GLU A 60 -4.35 14.60 -16.55
CA GLU A 60 -4.21 13.70 -15.41
C GLU A 60 -4.00 12.28 -15.92
N SER A 61 -2.91 11.65 -15.54
CA SER A 61 -2.52 10.30 -15.97
C SER A 61 -2.48 9.37 -14.76
N TYR A 62 -3.09 8.20 -14.90
CA TYR A 62 -3.24 7.23 -13.83
C TYR A 62 -2.63 5.88 -14.22
N TRP A 63 -1.76 5.36 -13.36
CA TRP A 63 -1.29 3.97 -13.40
C TRP A 63 -1.90 3.24 -12.21
N LEU A 64 -2.80 2.30 -12.50
CA LEU A 64 -3.57 1.58 -11.49
C LEU A 64 -3.05 0.16 -11.36
N LYS A 65 -2.80 -0.25 -10.11
CA LYS A 65 -2.51 -1.63 -9.76
C LYS A 65 -3.39 -2.02 -8.57
N VAL A 66 -4.19 -3.06 -8.79
CA VAL A 66 -5.02 -3.69 -7.78
C VAL A 66 -4.57 -5.13 -7.69
N ASP A 67 -4.04 -5.52 -6.54
CA ASP A 67 -3.69 -6.90 -6.22
C ASP A 67 -4.62 -7.42 -5.12
N VAL A 68 -5.23 -8.58 -5.36
CA VAL A 68 -6.11 -9.23 -4.39
C VAL A 68 -5.42 -10.50 -3.92
N GLU A 69 -4.97 -10.48 -2.67
CA GLU A 69 -4.37 -11.64 -2.02
C GLU A 69 -5.47 -12.43 -1.32
N THR A 70 -5.60 -13.71 -1.64
CA THR A 70 -6.57 -14.61 -1.00
C THR A 70 -5.85 -15.53 -0.02
N TYR A 71 -6.29 -15.57 1.23
CA TYR A 71 -5.64 -16.37 2.29
C TYR A 71 -6.66 -17.04 3.22
N ALA A 72 -6.30 -18.19 3.78
CA ALA A 72 -7.08 -18.82 4.84
C ALA A 72 -6.73 -18.16 6.18
N GLY A 73 -7.73 -17.61 6.87
CA GLY A 73 -7.53 -17.00 8.18
C GLY A 73 -8.54 -17.49 9.20
N LEU A 74 -8.15 -17.51 10.47
CA LEU A 74 -9.04 -17.83 11.57
C LEU A 74 -10.23 -16.86 11.59
N SER A 75 -11.42 -17.41 11.75
CA SER A 75 -12.68 -16.68 11.84
C SER A 75 -13.61 -17.41 12.78
N ASN A 76 -13.76 -16.86 13.98
CA ASN A 76 -14.59 -17.47 15.02
C ASN A 76 -16.06 -17.09 14.79
N ARG A 77 -16.93 -18.10 14.78
CA ARG A 77 -18.38 -17.90 14.79
C ARG A 77 -18.84 -17.92 16.23
N ARG A 78 -19.50 -16.84 16.67
CA ARG A 78 -20.15 -16.76 17.98
C ARG A 78 -21.64 -16.99 17.82
N GLU A 79 -22.18 -17.97 18.54
CA GLU A 79 -23.61 -18.22 18.64
C GLU A 79 -24.09 -17.85 20.05
N TYR A 80 -25.16 -17.06 20.11
CA TYR A 80 -25.80 -16.65 21.35
C TYR A 80 -27.11 -17.45 21.48
N ARG A 81 -27.30 -18.15 22.60
CA ARG A 81 -28.54 -18.86 22.91
C ARG A 81 -28.96 -18.57 24.34
N THR A 82 -30.26 -18.40 24.57
CA THR A 82 -30.80 -18.32 25.93
C THR A 82 -31.25 -19.71 26.34
N VAL A 83 -30.65 -20.23 27.40
CA VAL A 83 -31.03 -21.52 28.02
C VAL A 83 -31.36 -21.22 29.47
N ASP A 84 -32.57 -21.60 29.89
CA ASP A 84 -33.08 -21.36 31.27
C ASP A 84 -32.98 -19.90 31.74
N GLY A 85 -33.29 -18.95 30.84
CA GLY A 85 -33.28 -17.52 31.15
C GLY A 85 -31.87 -16.89 31.25
N GLN A 86 -30.80 -17.67 31.07
CA GLN A 86 -29.42 -17.17 31.03
C GLN A 86 -28.88 -17.16 29.61
N ALA A 87 -28.13 -16.11 29.27
CA ALA A 87 -27.45 -16.01 27.98
C ALA A 87 -26.20 -16.90 27.97
N GLN A 88 -26.18 -17.90 27.10
CA GLN A 88 -25.01 -18.71 26.80
C GLN A 88 -24.38 -18.27 25.47
N VAL A 89 -23.05 -18.21 25.44
CA VAL A 89 -22.26 -17.92 24.24
C VAL A 89 -21.45 -19.15 23.90
N SER A 90 -21.65 -19.71 22.71
CA SER A 90 -20.78 -20.74 22.15
C SER A 90 -19.88 -20.11 21.08
N GLN A 91 -18.59 -20.41 21.14
CA GLN A 91 -17.62 -19.95 20.14
C GLN A 91 -17.05 -21.17 19.41
N THR A 92 -17.30 -21.24 18.11
CA THR A 92 -16.70 -22.24 17.24
C THR A 92 -15.56 -21.58 16.45
N GLU A 93 -14.35 -22.11 16.62
CA GLU A 93 -13.20 -21.71 15.82
C GLU A 93 -13.25 -22.40 14.45
N GLY A 94 -12.98 -21.63 13.39
CA GLY A 94 -12.99 -22.14 12.02
C GLY A 94 -12.07 -21.32 11.13
N MET A 95 -11.74 -21.90 9.97
CA MET A 95 -11.01 -21.19 8.92
C MET A 95 -11.98 -20.59 7.91
N LYS A 96 -11.71 -19.35 7.50
CA LYS A 96 -12.42 -18.70 6.39
C LYS A 96 -11.43 -18.22 5.36
N ILE A 97 -11.79 -18.36 4.09
CA ILE A 97 -11.08 -17.70 2.99
C ILE A 97 -11.36 -16.19 3.08
N LYS A 98 -10.30 -15.41 3.26
CA LYS A 98 -10.30 -13.95 3.35
C LYS A 98 -9.57 -13.38 2.14
N GLN A 99 -9.86 -12.12 1.85
CA GLN A 99 -9.17 -11.37 0.81
C GLN A 99 -8.55 -10.12 1.42
N HIS A 100 -7.28 -9.88 1.09
CA HIS A 100 -6.60 -8.64 1.37
C HIS A 100 -6.40 -7.90 0.05
N ARG A 101 -7.08 -6.76 -0.10
CA ARG A 101 -7.00 -5.94 -1.30
C ARG A 101 -5.89 -4.89 -1.12
N ARG A 102 -4.92 -4.90 -2.03
CA ARG A 102 -3.75 -4.04 -2.07
C ARG A 102 -3.85 -3.14 -3.29
N ASP A 103 -4.18 -1.87 -3.05
CA ASP A 103 -4.36 -0.88 -4.12
C ASP A 103 -3.18 0.09 -4.13
N CYS A 104 -2.58 0.28 -5.30
CA CYS A 104 -1.68 1.38 -5.61
C CYS A 104 -2.14 2.11 -6.87
N ILE A 105 -2.27 3.43 -6.78
CA ILE A 105 -2.53 4.29 -7.93
C ILE A 105 -1.48 5.39 -7.95
N ILE A 106 -0.70 5.45 -9.03
CA ILE A 106 0.17 6.61 -9.29
C ILE A 106 -0.64 7.60 -10.11
N LYS A 107 -0.86 8.80 -9.57
CA LYS A 107 -1.51 9.92 -10.26
C LYS A 107 -0.48 10.99 -10.59
N ILE A 108 -0.42 11.38 -11.85
CA ILE A 108 0.43 12.47 -12.33
C ILE A 108 -0.45 13.50 -13.02
N THR A 109 -0.33 14.76 -12.63
CA THR A 109 -0.95 15.88 -13.33
C THR A 109 0.14 16.66 -14.05
N ALA A 110 -0.07 16.93 -15.33
CA ALA A 110 0.77 17.81 -16.14
C ALA A 110 -0.05 18.99 -16.68
N ASP A 111 0.59 20.14 -16.83
CA ASP A 111 -0.02 21.34 -17.39
C ASP A 111 -0.17 21.26 -18.93
N ALA A 112 -0.63 22.34 -19.54
CA ALA A 112 -0.79 22.43 -20.99
C ALA A 112 0.53 22.37 -21.78
N ALA A 113 1.67 22.62 -21.13
CA ALA A 113 2.99 22.42 -21.70
C ALA A 113 3.53 21.00 -21.47
N SER A 114 2.69 20.09 -20.96
CA SER A 114 3.04 18.72 -20.59
C SER A 114 4.14 18.62 -19.53
N ILE A 115 4.27 19.64 -18.68
CA ILE A 115 5.17 19.61 -17.52
C ILE A 115 4.39 19.14 -16.30
N ILE A 116 4.96 18.15 -15.60
CA ILE A 116 4.34 17.54 -14.43
C ILE A 116 4.32 18.55 -13.28
N THR A 117 3.12 18.93 -12.83
CA THR A 117 2.88 19.84 -11.72
C THR A 117 2.68 19.09 -10.41
N THR A 118 2.07 17.90 -10.47
CA THR A 118 1.88 17.02 -9.30
C THR A 118 2.13 15.56 -9.67
N SER A 119 2.63 14.81 -8.69
CA SER A 119 2.91 13.38 -8.80
C SER A 119 2.72 12.75 -7.43
N GLU A 120 1.73 11.88 -7.28
CA GLU A 120 1.31 11.34 -5.99
C GLU A 120 0.93 9.86 -6.09
N ILE A 121 1.01 9.18 -4.95
CA ILE A 121 0.54 7.81 -4.76
C ILE A 121 -0.75 7.87 -3.95
N ILE A 122 -1.79 7.21 -4.46
CA ILE A 122 -3.05 6.98 -3.74
C ILE A 122 -3.11 5.50 -3.38
N GLY A 123 -3.21 5.19 -2.09
CA GLY A 123 -3.16 3.82 -1.57
C GLY A 123 -1.86 3.53 -0.82
N ASP A 124 -1.46 2.26 -0.78
CA ASP A 124 -0.24 1.81 -0.10
C ASP A 124 0.97 1.86 -1.06
N PRO A 125 2.00 2.68 -0.79
CA PRO A 125 3.21 2.73 -1.62
C PRO A 125 3.89 1.38 -1.82
N ALA A 126 3.86 0.47 -0.83
CA ALA A 126 4.45 -0.87 -1.00
C ALA A 126 3.78 -1.67 -2.12
N SER A 127 2.51 -1.38 -2.39
CA SER A 127 1.75 -2.05 -3.45
C SER A 127 2.14 -1.55 -4.86
N CYS A 128 3.02 -0.55 -4.97
CA CYS A 128 3.49 0.02 -6.23
C CYS A 128 4.78 -0.62 -6.78
N GLU A 129 5.43 -1.53 -6.06
CA GLU A 129 6.72 -2.13 -6.46
C GLU A 129 6.69 -2.69 -7.88
N THR A 130 5.60 -3.38 -8.25
CA THR A 130 5.46 -3.99 -9.57
C THR A 130 5.18 -2.99 -10.69
N VAL A 131 4.64 -1.80 -10.38
CA VAL A 131 4.45 -0.71 -11.35
C VAL A 131 5.80 -0.07 -11.68
N LEU A 132 6.66 0.12 -10.68
CA LEU A 132 8.00 0.67 -10.85
C LEU A 132 9.03 -0.37 -11.31
N GLY A 133 8.80 -1.66 -11.06
CA GLY A 133 9.67 -2.75 -11.47
C GLY A 133 9.46 -3.24 -12.90
N ARG A 134 8.44 -2.74 -13.62
CA ARG A 134 8.23 -3.09 -15.03
C ARG A 134 9.33 -2.47 -15.90
N PRO A 135 10.10 -3.25 -16.67
CA PRO A 135 10.90 -2.70 -17.75
C PRO A 135 9.96 -2.04 -18.77
N ALA A 136 10.37 -0.88 -19.30
CA ALA A 136 9.67 -0.26 -20.42
C ALA A 136 9.67 -1.26 -21.61
N PRO A 137 8.54 -1.42 -22.32
CA PRO A 137 8.47 -2.28 -23.50
C PRO A 137 9.39 -1.78 -24.62
#